data_AF-A0AAN7RPM4-F1
#
_entry.id   AF-A0AAN7RPM4-F1
#
_cell.length_a   1.000
_cell.length_b   1.000
_cell.length_c   1.000
_cell.angle_alpha   90.00
_cell.angle_beta   90.00
_cell.angle_gamma   90.00
#
_symmetry.space_group_name_H-M   'P 1'
#
loop_
_entity.id
_entity.type
_entity.pdbx_description
1 polymer ?
#
loop_
_entity_poly.entity_id
_entity_poly.type
_entity_poly.pdbx_seq_one_letter_code
_entity_poly.pdbx_strand_id
1 'polypeptide(L)'
;MLKSYSHEDLESSAEDYLSDLRCGDPNCPEFLSLPDHGKIPVNLSTVGFVPLYGGEQTHKVLALFAPEDLLTAVALYLAGQWWSIDDIVRTSVPSREGLQQVNSVGERVVLYVLNRIIYRKQEIERNEVPFLCHASNDYAKIMWKKGEAIGFYSVKPTGKTLVYCGI
;
A
#
# COMPACT_ATOMS: atom_id res chain seq x y z
N MET A 1 8.00 1.78 -12.25
CA MET A 1 8.25 0.34 -12.47
C MET A 1 6.97 -0.48 -12.61
N LEU A 2 5.91 -0.24 -11.83
CA LEU A 2 4.64 -1.00 -11.91
C LEU A 2 3.64 -0.54 -12.98
N LYS A 3 4.09 -0.01 -14.13
CA LYS A 3 3.19 0.60 -15.13
C LYS A 3 2.35 -0.41 -15.92
N SER A 4 2.75 -1.67 -15.96
CA SER A 4 2.14 -2.74 -16.78
C SER A 4 1.38 -3.80 -15.99
N TYR A 5 1.39 -3.73 -14.66
CA TYR A 5 0.75 -4.74 -13.82
C TYR A 5 -0.71 -4.39 -13.56
N SER A 6 -1.58 -5.38 -13.68
CA SER A 6 -2.97 -5.33 -13.25
C SER A 6 -3.10 -5.59 -11.74
N HIS A 7 -4.31 -5.47 -11.20
CA HIS A 7 -4.57 -5.85 -9.82
C HIS A 7 -4.42 -7.35 -9.61
N GLU A 8 -4.88 -8.13 -10.59
CA GLU A 8 -4.86 -9.58 -10.58
C GLU A 8 -3.41 -10.09 -10.58
N ASP A 9 -2.50 -9.45 -11.33
CA ASP A 9 -1.09 -9.84 -11.32
C ASP A 9 -0.44 -9.67 -9.94
N LEU A 10 -0.74 -8.55 -9.26
CA LEU A 10 -0.19 -8.27 -7.93
C LEU A 10 -0.78 -9.21 -6.86
N GLU A 11 -2.09 -9.45 -6.93
CA GLU A 11 -2.80 -10.32 -5.99
C GLU A 11 -2.35 -11.78 -6.16
N SER A 12 -2.28 -12.28 -7.40
CA SER A 12 -1.82 -13.65 -7.70
C SER A 12 -0.38 -13.85 -7.25
N SER A 13 0.51 -12.89 -7.56
CA SER A 13 1.91 -12.97 -7.12
C SER A 13 2.05 -13.02 -5.60
N ALA A 14 1.21 -12.29 -4.87
CA ALA A 14 1.18 -12.31 -3.40
C ALA A 14 0.63 -13.63 -2.84
N GLU A 15 -0.38 -14.22 -3.49
CA GLU A 15 -0.93 -15.53 -3.12
C GLU A 15 0.05 -16.68 -3.36
N ASP A 16 0.75 -16.66 -4.50
CA ASP A 16 1.81 -17.62 -4.82
C ASP A 16 2.92 -17.55 -3.77
N TYR A 17 3.42 -16.34 -3.49
CA TYR A 17 4.47 -16.15 -2.49
C TYR A 17 4.05 -16.61 -1.09
N LEU A 18 2.81 -16.31 -0.66
CA LEU A 18 2.33 -16.77 0.64
C LEU A 18 2.18 -18.30 0.69
N SER A 19 1.83 -18.93 -0.42
CA SER A 19 1.75 -20.39 -0.53
C SER A 19 3.13 -21.03 -0.42
N ASP A 20 4.13 -20.45 -1.08
CA ASP A 20 5.52 -20.88 -0.97
C ASP A 20 6.04 -20.70 0.46
N LEU A 21 5.73 -19.58 1.10
CA LEU A 21 6.13 -19.29 2.49
C LEU A 21 5.55 -20.31 3.49
N ARG A 22 4.34 -20.85 3.23
CA ARG A 22 3.73 -21.92 4.06
C ARG A 22 4.43 -23.26 3.90
N CYS A 23 5.00 -23.53 2.73
CA CYS A 23 5.70 -24.76 2.41
C CYS A 23 7.22 -24.66 2.66
N GLY A 24 7.72 -23.47 3.01
CA GLY A 24 9.14 -23.19 3.20
C GLY A 24 9.77 -23.99 4.35
N ASP A 25 11.09 -24.23 4.23
CA ASP A 25 11.87 -24.91 5.26
C ASP A 25 12.05 -24.01 6.50
N PRO A 26 11.59 -24.43 7.69
CA PRO A 26 11.79 -23.68 8.93
C PRO A 26 13.26 -23.40 9.28
N ASN A 27 14.19 -24.18 8.72
CA ASN A 27 15.63 -24.02 8.96
C ASN A 27 16.28 -22.97 8.06
N CYS A 28 15.57 -22.45 7.05
CA CYS A 28 16.05 -21.43 6.13
C CYS A 28 15.17 -20.17 6.20
N PRO A 29 15.22 -19.41 7.32
CA PRO A 29 14.39 -18.22 7.49
C PRO A 29 14.75 -17.11 6.48
N GLU A 30 13.73 -16.53 5.86
CA GLU A 30 13.86 -15.36 5.00
C GLU A 30 13.84 -14.07 5.83
N PHE A 31 14.63 -13.06 5.41
CA PHE A 31 14.68 -11.76 6.06
C PHE A 31 14.68 -10.63 5.04
N LEU A 32 13.93 -9.56 5.32
CA LEU A 32 14.05 -8.29 4.61
C LEU A 32 14.94 -7.35 5.42
N SER A 33 15.98 -6.79 4.78
CA SER A 33 16.85 -5.79 5.40
C SER A 33 16.37 -4.39 5.03
N LEU A 34 15.98 -3.59 6.02
CA LEU A 34 15.54 -2.21 5.84
C LEU A 34 16.47 -1.27 6.62
N PRO A 35 16.80 -0.06 6.10
CA PRO A 35 17.69 0.88 6.77
C PRO A 35 17.24 1.24 8.20
N ASP A 36 15.94 1.49 8.38
CA ASP A 36 15.38 2.00 9.64
C ASP A 36 14.95 0.90 10.62
N HIS A 37 14.77 -0.33 10.12
CA HIS A 37 14.19 -1.43 10.89
C HIS A 37 15.14 -2.65 11.03
N GLY A 38 16.34 -2.59 10.45
CA GLY A 38 17.27 -3.71 10.46
C GLY A 38 16.74 -4.92 9.68
N LYS A 39 17.04 -6.12 10.17
CA LYS A 39 16.57 -7.38 9.56
C LYS A 39 15.24 -7.79 10.15
N ILE A 40 14.22 -7.82 9.31
CA ILE A 40 12.86 -8.25 9.67
C ILE A 40 12.65 -9.67 9.17
N PRO A 41 12.28 -10.62 10.03
CA PRO A 41 11.97 -11.98 9.59
C PRO A 41 10.69 -11.97 8.76
N VAL A 42 10.72 -12.63 7.60
CA VAL A 42 9.55 -12.84 6.75
C VAL A 42 8.98 -14.22 7.05
N ASN A 43 7.83 -14.26 7.72
CA ASN A 43 7.16 -15.49 8.08
C ASN A 43 5.65 -15.25 8.25
N LEU A 44 4.88 -16.32 8.47
CA LEU A 44 3.41 -16.27 8.54
C LEU A 44 2.85 -15.40 9.68
N SER A 45 3.66 -15.04 10.68
CA SER A 45 3.24 -14.13 11.77
C SER A 45 3.53 -12.66 11.48
N THR A 46 4.44 -12.37 10.55
CA THR A 46 4.85 -11.00 10.18
C THR A 46 4.28 -10.55 8.83
N VAL A 47 3.65 -11.44 8.07
CA VAL A 47 3.01 -11.09 6.78
C VAL A 47 1.50 -11.17 6.86
N GLY A 48 0.81 -10.32 6.10
CA GLY A 48 -0.65 -10.34 6.02
C GLY A 48 -1.18 -9.58 4.80
N PHE A 49 -2.35 -9.99 4.32
CA PHE A 49 -2.99 -9.30 3.19
C PHE A 49 -3.57 -7.96 3.63
N VAL A 50 -3.34 -6.93 2.81
CA VAL A 50 -3.93 -5.61 2.96
C VAL A 50 -4.68 -5.21 1.69
N PRO A 51 -5.93 -4.73 1.80
CA PRO A 51 -6.68 -4.27 0.64
C PRO A 51 -6.17 -2.89 0.20
N LEU A 52 -5.91 -2.70 -1.09
CA LEU A 52 -5.48 -1.41 -1.63
C LEU A 52 -6.59 -0.35 -1.53
N TYR A 53 -7.85 -0.77 -1.54
CA TYR A 53 -9.02 0.11 -1.63
C TYR A 53 -9.93 0.12 -0.39
N GLY A 54 -9.39 -0.25 0.78
CA GLY A 54 -10.14 -0.21 2.03
C GLY A 54 -11.16 -1.35 2.15
N GLY A 55 -12.45 -1.05 2.04
CA GLY A 55 -13.55 -2.01 2.30
C GLY A 55 -13.78 -3.05 1.21
N GLU A 56 -13.06 -2.94 0.08
CA GLU A 56 -13.07 -3.95 -0.97
C GLU A 56 -12.27 -5.18 -0.50
N GLN A 57 -12.85 -6.38 -0.63
CA GLN A 57 -12.15 -7.64 -0.31
C GLN A 57 -11.22 -8.11 -1.44
N THR A 58 -11.31 -7.48 -2.60
CA THR A 58 -10.50 -7.72 -3.80
C THR A 58 -9.35 -6.71 -3.88
N HIS A 59 -8.38 -6.94 -4.76
CA HIS A 59 -7.25 -6.04 -5.01
C HIS A 59 -6.37 -5.86 -3.77
N LYS A 60 -6.03 -6.99 -3.15
CA LYS A 60 -5.18 -7.08 -1.96
C LYS A 60 -3.73 -7.39 -2.36
N VAL A 61 -2.79 -6.91 -1.54
CA VAL A 61 -1.37 -7.22 -1.66
C VAL A 61 -0.85 -7.72 -0.32
N LEU A 62 0.29 -8.41 -0.32
CA LEU A 62 0.91 -8.85 0.93
C LEU A 62 1.73 -7.70 1.53
N ALA A 63 1.52 -7.43 2.80
CA ALA A 63 2.33 -6.51 3.59
C ALA A 63 3.21 -7.30 4.55
N LEU A 64 4.43 -6.80 4.76
CA LEU A 64 5.30 -7.19 5.86
C LEU A 64 5.13 -6.17 6.98
N PHE A 65 4.94 -6.63 8.21
CA PHE A 65 4.72 -5.81 9.39
C PHE A 65 5.95 -5.79 10.29
N ALA A 66 6.13 -4.68 11.01
CA ALA A 66 7.19 -4.57 12.01
C ALA A 66 6.94 -5.58 13.15
N PRO A 67 7.97 -6.34 13.61
CA PRO A 67 7.78 -7.31 14.68
C PRO A 67 7.31 -6.71 16.01
N GLU A 68 7.70 -5.46 16.26
CA GLU A 68 7.37 -4.67 17.46
C GLU A 68 5.95 -4.07 17.39
N ASP A 69 5.41 -3.91 16.17
CA ASP A 69 4.10 -3.31 15.92
C ASP A 69 3.48 -3.91 14.65
N LEU A 70 2.62 -4.91 14.86
CA LEU A 70 1.93 -5.62 13.79
C LEU A 70 0.86 -4.77 13.06
N LEU A 71 0.64 -3.52 13.48
CA LEU A 71 -0.22 -2.58 12.75
C LEU A 71 0.59 -1.73 11.75
N THR A 72 1.92 -1.72 11.87
CA THR A 72 2.81 -0.94 11.03
C THR A 72 3.39 -1.81 9.91
N ALA A 73 2.86 -1.62 8.69
CA ALA A 73 3.46 -2.18 7.49
C ALA A 73 4.76 -1.43 7.14
N VAL A 74 5.80 -2.19 6.82
CA VAL A 74 7.17 -1.72 6.53
C VAL A 74 7.65 -2.07 5.13
N ALA A 75 6.96 -3.00 4.46
CA ALA A 75 7.18 -3.33 3.05
C ALA A 75 5.91 -3.95 2.45
N LEU A 76 5.79 -3.87 1.12
CA LEU A 76 4.75 -4.57 0.36
C LEU A 76 5.40 -5.54 -0.64
N TYR A 77 4.80 -6.71 -0.82
CA TYR A 77 5.20 -7.65 -1.86
C TYR A 77 4.47 -7.29 -3.16
N LEU A 78 5.23 -6.86 -4.17
CA LEU A 78 4.71 -6.35 -5.42
C LEU A 78 5.54 -6.90 -6.59
N ALA A 79 4.87 -7.53 -7.55
CA ALA A 79 5.50 -8.05 -8.76
C ALA A 79 6.73 -8.93 -8.47
N GLY A 80 6.56 -9.93 -7.59
CA GLY A 80 7.59 -10.94 -7.30
C GLY A 80 8.72 -10.51 -6.36
N GLN A 81 8.62 -9.37 -5.68
CA GLN A 81 9.65 -8.93 -4.73
C GLN A 81 9.10 -8.04 -3.62
N TRP A 82 9.83 -7.96 -2.51
CA TRP A 82 9.55 -7.04 -1.40
C TRP A 82 10.05 -5.63 -1.71
N TRP A 83 9.16 -4.64 -1.57
CA TRP A 83 9.45 -3.22 -1.71
C TRP A 83 9.31 -2.50 -0.38
N SER A 84 10.34 -1.75 0.01
CA SER A 84 10.26 -0.86 1.16
C SER A 84 9.26 0.28 0.91
N ILE A 85 8.73 0.87 1.98
CA ILE A 85 7.84 2.04 1.89
C ILE A 85 8.51 3.19 1.11
N ASP A 86 9.79 3.46 1.38
CA ASP A 86 10.56 4.51 0.74
C ASP A 86 10.78 4.26 -0.77
N ASP A 87 10.98 3.00 -1.17
CA ASP A 87 11.12 2.65 -2.57
C ASP A 87 9.80 2.76 -3.33
N ILE A 88 8.67 2.47 -2.67
CA ILE A 88 7.35 2.57 -3.29
C ILE A 88 7.00 4.02 -3.63
N VAL A 89 7.26 4.96 -2.71
CA VAL A 89 6.94 6.38 -2.94
C VAL A 89 7.89 7.06 -3.92
N ARG A 90 9.01 6.42 -4.28
CA ARG A 90 9.94 6.91 -5.30
C ARG A 90 9.60 6.38 -6.67
N THR A 91 9.88 7.18 -7.69
CA THR A 91 9.78 6.79 -9.09
C THR A 91 11.14 6.74 -9.76
N SER A 92 11.25 5.91 -10.80
CA SER A 92 12.44 5.85 -11.65
C SER A 92 12.61 7.07 -12.56
N VAL A 93 11.75 8.08 -12.45
CA VAL A 93 11.77 9.32 -13.25
C VAL A 93 12.06 10.50 -12.30
N PRO A 94 13.34 10.90 -12.12
CA PRO A 94 13.71 11.94 -11.14
C PRO A 94 13.14 13.32 -11.46
N SER A 95 12.82 13.59 -12.73
CA SER A 95 12.18 14.83 -13.17
C SER A 95 10.68 14.87 -12.95
N ARG A 96 10.08 13.80 -12.38
CA ARG A 96 8.65 13.76 -12.09
C ARG A 96 8.33 14.75 -10.98
N GLU A 97 7.51 15.73 -11.33
CA GLU A 97 7.19 16.90 -10.51
C GLU A 97 5.71 17.25 -10.62
N GLY A 98 5.23 17.99 -9.61
CA GLY A 98 3.91 18.58 -9.56
C GLY A 98 2.78 17.59 -9.30
N LEU A 99 1.56 18.11 -9.37
CA LEU A 99 0.34 17.37 -9.07
C LEU A 99 -0.14 16.59 -10.30
N GLN A 100 -0.11 15.25 -10.23
CA GLN A 100 -0.44 14.38 -11.35
C GLN A 100 -1.58 13.43 -11.01
N GLN A 101 -2.48 13.19 -11.96
CA GLN A 101 -3.59 12.27 -11.79
C GLN A 101 -3.10 10.82 -11.72
N VAL A 102 -3.73 10.05 -10.84
CA VAL A 102 -3.50 8.60 -10.69
C VAL A 102 -4.20 7.87 -11.84
N ASN A 103 -3.44 7.14 -12.65
CA ASN A 103 -3.93 6.45 -13.84
C ASN A 103 -3.44 4.98 -13.94
N SER A 104 -2.66 4.51 -12.98
CA SER A 104 -2.09 3.15 -12.99
C SER A 104 -2.22 2.46 -11.64
N VAL A 105 -2.17 1.12 -11.63
CA VAL A 105 -2.16 0.31 -10.40
C VAL A 105 -0.97 0.67 -9.52
N GLY A 106 0.21 0.87 -10.11
CA GLY A 106 1.39 1.33 -9.37
C GLY A 106 1.15 2.64 -8.61
N GLU A 107 0.48 3.61 -9.24
CA GLU A 107 0.13 4.87 -8.57
C GLU A 107 -0.97 4.69 -7.51
N ARG A 108 -1.87 3.72 -7.68
CA ARG A 108 -2.82 3.33 -6.63
C ARG A 108 -2.10 2.73 -5.42
N VAL A 109 -1.03 1.97 -5.62
CA VAL A 109 -0.17 1.48 -4.53
C VAL A 109 0.53 2.64 -3.82
N VAL A 110 1.10 3.59 -4.56
CA VAL A 110 1.70 4.82 -3.97
C VAL A 110 0.67 5.58 -3.13
N LEU A 111 -0.54 5.73 -3.66
CA LEU A 111 -1.65 6.39 -2.95
C LEU A 111 -2.04 5.64 -1.67
N TYR A 112 -2.09 4.31 -1.71
CA TYR A 112 -2.32 3.47 -0.53
C TYR A 112 -1.24 3.70 0.53
N VAL A 113 0.03 3.70 0.13
CA VAL A 113 1.16 3.93 1.06
C VAL A 113 1.07 5.30 1.72
N LEU A 114 0.84 6.36 0.94
CA LEU A 114 0.70 7.72 1.47
C LEU A 114 -0.46 7.83 2.47
N ASN A 115 -1.65 7.34 2.11
CA ASN A 115 -2.86 7.48 2.93
C ASN A 115 -2.86 6.55 4.14
N ARG A 116 -2.46 5.29 3.97
CA ARG A 116 -2.64 4.24 4.97
C ARG A 116 -1.44 4.02 5.87
N ILE A 117 -0.22 4.22 5.35
CA ILE A 117 1.01 3.90 6.08
C ILE A 117 1.65 5.19 6.59
N ILE A 118 1.95 6.15 5.71
CA ILE A 118 2.67 7.37 6.10
C ILE A 118 1.75 8.28 6.92
N TYR A 119 0.60 8.70 6.37
CA TYR A 119 -0.31 9.63 7.05
C TYR A 119 -0.77 9.08 8.42
N ARG A 120 -1.19 7.82 8.48
CA ARG A 120 -1.71 7.22 9.74
C ARG A 120 -0.65 6.95 10.80
N LYS A 121 0.61 6.77 10.40
CA LYS A 121 1.69 6.49 11.36
C LYS A 121 2.35 7.78 11.85
N GLN A 122 2.52 8.76 10.96
CA GLN A 122 3.41 9.89 11.21
C GLN A 122 2.67 11.23 11.33
N GLU A 123 1.51 11.37 10.71
CA GLU A 123 0.87 12.69 10.53
C GLU A 123 -0.46 12.85 11.27
N ILE A 124 -1.08 11.75 11.75
CA ILE A 124 -2.35 11.81 12.45
C ILE A 124 -2.18 12.13 13.94
N GLU A 125 -2.90 13.13 14.44
CA GLU A 125 -2.99 13.39 15.87
C GLU A 125 -3.90 12.36 16.57
N ARG A 126 -3.69 12.10 17.88
CA ARG A 126 -4.42 11.06 18.64
C ARG A 126 -5.96 11.15 18.58
N ASN A 127 -6.51 12.32 18.26
CA ASN A 127 -7.94 12.58 18.23
C ASN A 127 -8.49 12.92 16.82
N GLU A 128 -7.67 12.78 15.78
CA GLU A 128 -8.09 13.04 14.41
C GLU A 128 -8.71 11.78 13.79
N VAL A 129 -9.81 11.96 13.03
CA VAL A 129 -10.42 10.86 12.29
C VAL A 129 -9.60 10.63 11.02
N PRO A 130 -9.03 9.44 10.81
CA PRO A 130 -8.17 9.21 9.65
C PRO A 130 -8.96 9.35 8.35
N PHE A 131 -8.29 9.78 7.29
CA PHE A 131 -8.82 9.65 5.95
C PHE A 131 -9.23 8.19 5.68
N LEU A 132 -10.43 8.03 5.13
CA LEU A 132 -10.86 6.73 4.64
C LEU A 132 -10.03 6.38 3.39
N CYS A 133 -9.84 5.09 3.15
CA CYS A 133 -9.22 4.63 1.91
C CYS A 133 -10.05 5.07 0.70
N HIS A 134 -9.37 5.25 -0.43
CA HIS A 134 -9.99 5.56 -1.71
C HIS A 134 -10.60 4.30 -2.30
N ALA A 135 -11.77 4.43 -2.94
CA ALA A 135 -12.31 3.37 -3.77
C ALA A 135 -11.47 3.18 -5.03
N SER A 136 -11.57 2.00 -5.65
CA SER A 136 -10.87 1.66 -6.91
C SER A 136 -11.13 2.67 -8.04
N ASN A 137 -12.31 3.30 -8.06
CA ASN A 137 -12.74 4.28 -9.06
C ASN A 137 -12.64 5.76 -8.60
N ASP A 138 -12.17 6.02 -7.38
CA ASP A 138 -12.09 7.40 -6.86
C ASP A 138 -11.07 8.22 -7.65
N TYR A 139 -11.41 9.49 -7.88
CA TYR A 139 -10.50 10.45 -8.47
C TYR A 139 -9.41 10.85 -7.47
N ALA A 140 -8.15 10.65 -7.83
CA ALA A 140 -7.02 10.99 -7.00
C ALA A 140 -5.86 11.56 -7.82
N LYS A 141 -5.06 12.40 -7.15
CA LYS A 141 -3.82 12.98 -7.65
C LYS A 141 -2.72 12.78 -6.61
N ILE A 142 -1.49 12.59 -7.08
CA ILE A 142 -0.28 12.50 -6.26
C ILE A 142 0.56 13.75 -6.53
N MET A 143 1.05 14.38 -5.47
CA MET A 143 2.01 15.45 -5.56
C MET A 143 3.42 14.84 -5.62
N TRP A 144 4.12 15.09 -6.72
CA TRP A 144 5.50 14.63 -6.91
C TRP A 144 6.48 15.79 -6.71
N LYS A 145 7.61 15.50 -6.07
CA LYS A 145 8.74 16.41 -5.95
C LYS A 145 10.03 15.63 -6.14
N LYS A 146 10.81 15.97 -7.16
CA LYS A 146 12.09 15.33 -7.54
C LYS A 146 11.99 13.81 -7.67
N GLY A 147 10.89 13.31 -8.22
CA GLY A 147 10.66 11.86 -8.37
C GLY A 147 10.12 11.15 -7.13
N GLU A 148 9.83 11.87 -6.05
CA GLU A 148 9.26 11.32 -4.81
C GLU A 148 7.82 11.79 -4.64
N ALA A 149 6.94 10.88 -4.23
CA ALA A 149 5.55 11.19 -3.90
C ALA A 149 5.51 11.75 -2.48
N ILE A 150 5.14 13.02 -2.33
CA ILE A 150 5.18 13.75 -1.06
C ILE A 150 3.79 14.08 -0.50
N GLY A 151 2.73 13.59 -1.14
CA GLY A 151 1.36 13.85 -0.71
C GLY A 151 0.36 13.47 -1.78
N PHE A 152 -0.92 13.53 -1.41
CA PHE A 152 -2.02 13.18 -2.29
C PHE A 152 -3.22 14.11 -2.10
N TYR A 153 -4.08 14.13 -3.10
CA TYR A 153 -5.37 14.80 -3.08
C TYR A 153 -6.40 13.87 -3.70
N SER A 154 -7.52 13.66 -3.02
CA SER A 154 -8.62 12.84 -3.55
C SER A 154 -9.95 13.58 -3.47
N VAL A 155 -10.78 13.44 -4.49
CA VAL A 155 -12.16 13.91 -4.46
C VAL A 155 -13.05 12.70 -4.24
N LYS A 156 -13.85 12.75 -3.18
CA LYS A 156 -14.99 11.83 -3.06
C LYS A 156 -16.16 12.43 -3.80
N PRO A 157 -16.85 11.69 -4.67
CA PRO A 157 -18.11 12.15 -5.23
C PRO A 157 -19.05 12.57 -4.10
N THR A 158 -19.85 13.61 -4.31
CA THR A 158 -20.87 14.07 -3.38
C THR A 158 -21.72 12.88 -2.95
N GLY A 159 -21.93 12.72 -1.63
CA GLY A 159 -22.67 11.59 -1.08
C GLY A 159 -24.05 11.46 -1.75
N LYS A 160 -24.45 10.24 -2.11
CA LYS A 160 -25.84 9.98 -2.49
C LYS A 160 -26.71 10.34 -1.29
N THR A 161 -27.68 11.23 -1.51
CA THR A 161 -28.72 11.53 -0.53
C THR A 161 -29.28 10.22 0.01
N LEU A 162 -29.23 10.01 1.32
CA LEU A 162 -29.99 8.96 1.96
C LEU A 162 -31.47 9.28 1.70
N VAL A 163 -32.05 8.61 0.72
CA VAL A 163 -33.51 8.53 0.61
C VAL A 163 -33.93 7.71 1.82
N TYR A 164 -34.44 8.38 2.84
CA TYR A 164 -35.16 7.74 3.94
C TYR A 164 -36.27 6.91 3.32
N CYS A 165 -36.08 5.59 3.28
CA CYS A 165 -37.16 4.65 3.05
C CYS A 165 -37.96 4.58 4.36
N GLY A 166 -39.13 5.21 4.35
CA GLY A 166 -40.35 4.79 5.05
C GLY A 166 -40.32 4.65 6.56
N ILE A 167 -41.08 5.52 7.23
CA ILE A 167 -42.19 5.09 8.10
C ILE A 167 -43.39 5.99 7.78
#